data_AF-A0A1M4UCN9-F1
#
_entry.id   AF-A0A1M4UCN9-F1
#
_cell.length_a   1.000
_cell.length_b   1.000
_cell.length_c   1.000
_cell.angle_alpha   90.00
_cell.angle_beta   90.00
_cell.angle_gamma   90.00
#
_symmetry.space_group_name_H-M   'P 1'
#
loop_
_entity.id
_entity.type
_entity.pdbx_description
1 polymer ?
#
loop_
_entity_poly.entity_id
_entity_poly.type
_entity_poly.pdbx_seq_one_letter_code
_entity_poly.pdbx_strand_id
1 'polypeptide(L)'
;MIPFNDTYAMAVKSKFAEENNIRTLSDLSKFVNAGNKVIFGVNPEFYERADGFFAMAKAYNMNVPKKNVKTMEAGLTYEAVSSGKIDVAMVYSTDAKLLKYKLTVLIDDKRFFPLYNPAVLVREEVLNKYLEIKEILKPLTLYLNENIIIRLNYLVDAIGIEPEIVAKNYLKGLKLIK
;
A
#
# COMPACT_ATOMS: atom_id res chain seq x y z
N MET A 1 -2.06 9.35 -15.62
CA MET A 1 -1.92 8.29 -14.60
C MET A 1 -2.95 8.54 -13.52
N ILE A 2 -3.41 7.49 -12.86
CA ILE A 2 -4.37 7.61 -11.76
C ILE A 2 -3.60 7.99 -10.48
N PRO A 3 -4.07 8.98 -9.69
CA PRO A 3 -3.31 9.54 -8.55
C PRO A 3 -3.38 8.66 -7.29
N PHE A 4 -2.98 7.39 -7.42
CA PHE A 4 -2.62 6.52 -6.31
C PHE A 4 -1.44 5.62 -6.68
N ASN A 5 -0.71 5.15 -5.67
CA ASN A 5 0.46 4.30 -5.83
C ASN A 5 0.18 2.94 -5.17
N ASP A 6 0.20 1.85 -5.92
CA ASP A 6 0.03 0.49 -5.39
C ASP A 6 1.39 -0.20 -5.23
N THR A 7 2.11 0.21 -4.19
CA THR A 7 3.48 -0.24 -3.93
C THR A 7 3.57 -1.06 -2.67
N TYR A 8 4.69 -1.76 -2.52
CA TYR A 8 5.15 -2.18 -1.20
C TYR A 8 5.33 -0.97 -0.30
N ALA A 9 4.89 -1.12 0.94
CA ALA A 9 5.06 -0.14 1.98
C ALA A 9 5.27 -0.85 3.33
N MET A 10 5.66 -0.07 4.34
CA MET A 10 5.72 -0.54 5.72
C MET A 10 4.58 0.09 6.51
N ALA A 11 3.86 -0.72 7.28
CA ALA A 11 2.78 -0.27 8.13
C ALA A 11 2.97 -0.71 9.58
N VAL A 12 2.42 0.09 10.47
CA VAL A 12 2.37 -0.17 11.92
C VAL A 12 0.93 -0.03 12.40
N LYS A 13 0.63 -0.48 13.62
CA LYS A 13 -0.67 -0.17 14.25
C LYS A 13 -0.83 1.36 14.36
N SER A 14 -2.00 1.89 14.00
CA SER A 14 -2.23 3.35 14.09
C SER A 14 -1.99 3.89 15.51
N LYS A 15 -2.40 3.15 16.53
CA LYS A 15 -2.14 3.49 17.94
C LYS A 15 -0.63 3.60 18.25
N PHE A 16 0.18 2.68 17.74
CA PHE A 16 1.64 2.71 17.92
C PHE A 16 2.27 3.91 17.20
N ALA A 17 1.82 4.22 15.99
CA ALA A 17 2.26 5.40 15.24
C ALA A 17 1.96 6.70 16.01
N GLU A 18 0.75 6.81 16.57
CA GLU A 18 0.32 7.97 17.36
C GLU A 18 1.14 8.12 18.65
N GLU A 19 1.23 7.05 19.46
CA GLU A 19 1.92 7.06 20.75
C GLU A 19 3.42 7.38 20.64
N ASN A 20 4.06 6.97 19.53
CA ASN A 20 5.49 7.15 19.32
C ASN A 20 5.82 8.28 18.32
N ASN A 21 4.79 8.99 17.83
CA ASN A 21 4.91 10.03 16.80
C ASN A 21 5.69 9.58 15.55
N ILE A 22 5.39 8.38 15.05
CA ILE A 22 6.02 7.79 13.86
C ILE A 22 5.09 7.99 12.67
N ARG A 23 5.51 8.80 11.71
CA ARG A 23 4.75 9.06 10.46
C ARG A 23 5.50 8.62 9.21
N THR A 24 6.82 8.64 9.25
CA THR A 24 7.69 8.34 8.12
C THR A 24 8.57 7.12 8.39
N LEU A 25 9.14 6.54 7.34
CA LEU A 25 10.19 5.53 7.47
C LEU A 25 11.44 6.09 8.17
N SER A 26 11.74 7.38 7.98
CA SER A 26 12.81 8.06 8.72
C SER A 26 12.52 8.17 10.23
N ASP A 27 11.28 8.38 10.64
CA ASP A 27 10.91 8.40 12.08
C ASP A 27 11.04 7.00 12.69
N LEU A 28 10.59 5.97 11.96
CA LEU A 28 10.79 4.58 12.36
C LEU A 28 12.30 4.26 12.48
N SER A 29 13.12 4.77 11.57
CA SER A 29 14.57 4.57 11.61
C SER A 29 15.19 5.15 12.88
N LYS A 30 14.81 6.38 13.26
CA LYS A 30 15.23 6.99 14.53
C LYS A 30 14.78 6.15 15.73
N PHE A 31 13.54 5.68 15.71
CA PHE A 31 12.99 4.85 16.79
C PHE A 31 13.78 3.55 16.97
N VAL A 32 14.09 2.84 15.88
CA VAL A 32 14.92 1.61 15.89
C VAL A 32 16.33 1.92 16.39
N ASN A 33 16.95 2.98 15.88
CA ASN A 33 18.33 3.35 16.22
C ASN A 33 18.50 3.85 17.66
N ALA A 34 17.42 4.29 18.32
CA ALA A 34 17.42 4.61 19.75
C ALA A 34 17.51 3.36 20.65
N GLY A 35 17.61 2.16 20.08
CA GLY A 35 17.75 0.90 20.81
C GLY A 35 16.41 0.19 21.09
N ASN A 36 15.30 0.72 20.58
CA ASN A 36 14.01 0.06 20.71
C ASN A 36 13.98 -1.24 19.90
N LYS A 37 13.50 -2.32 20.53
CA LYS A 37 13.33 -3.60 19.85
C LYS A 37 12.09 -3.53 18.96
N VAL A 38 12.30 -3.69 17.66
CA VAL A 38 11.25 -3.72 16.64
C VAL A 38 11.39 -5.00 15.83
N ILE A 39 10.30 -5.75 15.68
CA ILE A 39 10.21 -6.95 14.86
C ILE A 39 9.46 -6.62 13.56
N PHE A 40 10.10 -6.91 12.44
CA PHE A 40 9.56 -6.71 11.10
C PHE A 40 8.99 -8.02 10.56
N GLY A 41 7.83 -7.98 9.93
CA GLY A 41 7.29 -9.08 9.14
C GLY A 41 7.25 -8.71 7.67
N VAL A 42 7.90 -9.52 6.83
CA VAL A 42 7.98 -9.31 5.38
C VAL A 42 7.69 -10.61 4.65
N ASN A 43 7.36 -10.54 3.35
CA ASN A 43 7.30 -11.75 2.53
C ASN A 43 8.71 -12.26 2.17
N PRO A 44 8.87 -13.54 1.81
CA PRO A 44 10.18 -14.09 1.44
C PRO A 44 10.84 -13.35 0.27
N GLU A 45 10.06 -12.91 -0.71
CA GLU A 45 10.60 -12.18 -1.87
C GLU A 45 11.24 -10.85 -1.48
N PHE A 46 10.54 -10.01 -0.71
CA PHE A 46 11.08 -8.73 -0.25
C PHE A 46 12.26 -8.91 0.71
N TYR A 47 12.33 -10.04 1.42
CA TYR A 47 13.49 -10.37 2.26
C TYR A 47 14.76 -10.66 1.45
N GLU A 48 14.64 -11.45 0.38
CA GLU A 48 15.78 -11.97 -0.40
C GLU A 48 16.26 -11.00 -1.50
N ARG A 49 15.37 -10.15 -2.01
CA ARG A 49 15.69 -9.22 -3.11
C ARG A 49 16.83 -8.26 -2.78
N ALA A 50 17.70 -8.03 -3.76
CA ALA A 50 18.80 -7.06 -3.64
C ALA A 50 18.31 -5.61 -3.47
N ASP A 51 17.12 -5.29 -4.01
CA ASP A 51 16.38 -4.04 -3.81
C ASP A 51 15.27 -4.18 -2.74
N GLY A 52 15.37 -5.21 -1.89
CA GLY A 52 14.38 -5.57 -0.89
C GLY A 52 14.55 -4.87 0.47
N PHE A 53 14.07 -5.53 1.52
CA PHE A 53 14.00 -5.00 2.89
C PHE A 53 15.35 -4.48 3.40
N PHE A 54 16.44 -5.22 3.20
CA PHE A 54 17.75 -4.81 3.69
C PHE A 54 18.33 -3.61 2.92
N ALA A 55 18.01 -3.48 1.63
CA ALA A 55 18.36 -2.28 0.86
C ALA A 55 17.56 -1.07 1.33
N MET A 56 16.27 -1.24 1.62
CA MET A 56 15.42 -0.20 2.22
C MET A 56 15.97 0.24 3.58
N ALA A 57 16.24 -0.71 4.47
CA ALA A 57 16.83 -0.43 5.78
C ALA A 57 18.15 0.35 5.66
N LYS A 58 19.01 -0.03 4.70
CA LYS A 58 20.26 0.68 4.41
C LYS A 58 20.02 2.11 3.90
N ALA A 59 19.10 2.32 2.97
CA ALA A 59 18.75 3.66 2.45
C ALA A 59 18.24 4.61 3.55
N TYR A 60 17.61 4.02 4.57
CA TYR A 60 17.09 4.71 5.75
C TYR A 60 18.06 4.82 6.92
N ASN A 61 19.27 4.26 6.80
CA ASN A 61 20.22 4.09 7.91
C ASN A 61 19.58 3.42 9.14
N MET A 62 18.64 2.51 8.91
CA MET A 62 17.89 1.80 9.94
C MET A 62 18.65 0.53 10.34
N ASN A 63 19.16 0.49 11.58
CA ASN A 63 19.97 -0.63 12.07
C ASN A 63 19.07 -1.80 12.48
N VAL A 64 18.71 -2.65 11.52
CA VAL A 64 17.86 -3.83 11.76
C VAL A 64 18.68 -5.11 11.78
N PRO A 65 18.81 -5.79 12.93
CA PRO A 65 19.41 -7.12 12.99
C PRO A 65 18.57 -8.14 12.19
N LYS A 66 19.21 -9.02 11.42
CA LYS A 66 18.49 -10.07 10.64
C LYS A 66 17.50 -10.88 11.48
N LYS A 67 17.86 -11.19 12.74
CA LYS A 67 17.00 -11.92 13.70
C LYS A 67 15.69 -11.22 14.05
N ASN A 68 15.60 -9.91 13.80
CA ASN A 68 14.40 -9.11 14.03
C ASN A 68 13.49 -9.06 12.80
N VAL A 69 13.84 -9.71 11.70
CA VAL A 69 13.05 -9.74 10.47
C VAL A 69 12.53 -11.16 10.29
N LYS A 70 11.20 -11.32 10.29
CA LYS A 70 10.51 -12.58 10.11
C LYS A 70 9.90 -12.64 8.71
N THR A 71 10.06 -13.77 8.04
CA THR A 71 9.43 -14.03 6.75
C THR A 71 8.09 -14.74 6.95
N MET A 72 7.05 -14.30 6.26
CA MET A 72 5.72 -14.93 6.22
C MET A 72 4.97 -14.51 4.96
N GLU A 73 3.93 -15.23 4.55
CA GLU A 73 3.10 -14.81 3.42
C GLU A 73 2.57 -13.37 3.58
N ALA A 74 2.51 -12.61 2.49
CA ALA A 74 2.16 -11.19 2.52
C ALA A 74 0.79 -10.93 3.18
N GLY A 75 -0.18 -11.83 3.02
CA GLY A 75 -1.47 -11.73 3.69
C GLY A 75 -1.41 -11.90 5.22
N LEU A 76 -0.42 -12.64 5.72
CA LEU A 76 -0.27 -12.95 7.15
C LEU A 76 0.42 -11.83 7.93
N THR A 77 1.17 -10.93 7.26
CA THR A 77 1.82 -9.80 7.92
C THR A 77 0.81 -8.88 8.61
N TYR A 78 -0.35 -8.65 7.98
CA TYR A 78 -1.44 -7.81 8.50
C TYR A 78 -2.00 -8.32 9.82
N GLU A 79 -2.31 -9.61 9.90
CA GLU A 79 -2.80 -10.22 11.13
C GLU A 79 -1.70 -10.25 12.19
N ALA A 80 -0.47 -10.59 11.81
CA ALA A 80 0.65 -10.67 12.74
C ALA A 80 0.96 -9.32 13.39
N VAL A 81 0.93 -8.22 12.64
CA VAL A 81 1.10 -6.88 13.21
C VAL A 81 -0.09 -6.53 14.08
N SER A 82 -1.31 -6.79 13.65
CA SER A 82 -2.52 -6.54 14.45
C SER A 82 -2.50 -7.30 15.79
N SER A 83 -2.04 -8.55 15.80
CA SER A 83 -1.94 -9.36 17.02
C SER A 83 -0.70 -9.05 17.87
N GLY A 84 0.22 -8.18 17.40
CA GLY A 84 1.47 -7.86 18.09
C GLY A 84 2.54 -8.97 18.05
N LYS A 85 2.45 -9.91 17.11
CA LYS A 85 3.51 -10.92 16.87
C LYS A 85 4.74 -10.31 16.17
N ILE A 86 4.52 -9.21 15.47
CA ILE A 86 5.47 -8.30 14.85
C ILE A 86 5.01 -6.86 15.12
N ASP A 87 5.90 -5.89 14.96
CA ASP A 87 5.65 -4.47 15.21
C ASP A 87 5.45 -3.68 13.92
N VAL A 88 6.10 -4.11 12.84
CA VAL A 88 6.04 -3.47 11.52
C VAL A 88 5.76 -4.55 10.46
N ALA A 89 4.75 -4.35 9.62
CA ALA A 89 4.40 -5.24 8.53
C ALA A 89 4.76 -4.62 7.17
N MET A 90 5.33 -5.43 6.27
CA MET A 90 5.27 -5.14 4.85
C MET A 90 3.83 -5.38 4.37
N VAL A 91 3.32 -4.40 3.62
CA VAL A 91 1.94 -4.33 3.13
C VAL A 91 1.95 -3.78 1.70
N TYR A 92 0.83 -3.94 0.99
CA TYR A 92 0.52 -3.10 -0.16
C TYR A 92 -0.21 -1.84 0.30
N SER A 93 0.18 -0.67 -0.20
CA SER A 93 -0.37 0.63 0.20
C SER A 93 -1.87 0.77 -0.06
N THR A 94 -2.43 -0.03 -0.98
CA THR A 94 -3.86 0.03 -1.34
C THR A 94 -4.72 -1.14 -0.83
N ASP A 95 -4.16 -2.05 -0.04
CA ASP A 95 -4.88 -3.25 0.43
C ASP A 95 -5.98 -2.89 1.46
N ALA A 96 -7.17 -3.43 1.23
CA ALA A 96 -8.34 -3.35 2.09
C ALA A 96 -8.07 -3.64 3.57
N LYS A 97 -7.15 -4.58 3.85
CA LYS A 97 -6.80 -5.05 5.19
C LYS A 97 -6.23 -3.93 6.07
N LEU A 98 -5.68 -2.86 5.48
CA LEU A 98 -5.23 -1.69 6.23
C LEU A 98 -6.35 -1.10 7.10
N LEU A 99 -7.55 -0.97 6.53
CA LEU A 99 -8.74 -0.51 7.26
C LEU A 99 -9.22 -1.53 8.29
N LYS A 100 -9.29 -2.81 7.89
CA LYS A 100 -9.73 -3.91 8.77
C LYS A 100 -8.90 -4.01 10.04
N TYR A 101 -7.58 -3.90 9.92
CA TYR A 101 -6.63 -4.08 11.04
C TYR A 101 -6.17 -2.74 11.66
N LYS A 102 -6.73 -1.60 11.23
CA LYS A 102 -6.39 -0.25 11.73
C LYS A 102 -4.88 0.00 11.71
N LEU A 103 -4.32 -0.15 10.51
CA LEU A 103 -2.89 0.04 10.27
C LEU A 103 -2.65 1.39 9.59
N THR A 104 -1.57 2.04 9.99
CA THR A 104 -1.06 3.25 9.34
C THR A 104 0.13 2.88 8.48
N VAL A 105 0.02 3.17 7.18
CA VAL A 105 1.14 3.08 6.25
C VAL A 105 2.09 4.25 6.52
N LEU A 106 3.38 3.95 6.68
CA LEU A 106 4.40 4.97 6.89
C LEU A 106 4.79 5.62 5.57
N ILE A 107 4.99 6.94 5.61
CA ILE A 107 5.41 7.71 4.45
C ILE A 107 6.85 7.34 4.08
N ASP A 108 7.05 6.95 2.82
CA ASP A 108 8.38 6.76 2.20
C ASP A 108 8.97 8.11 1.79
N ASP A 109 9.49 8.83 2.78
CA ASP A 109 10.04 10.19 2.66
C ASP A 109 11.34 10.29 1.84
N LYS A 110 12.04 9.17 1.61
CA LYS A 110 13.23 9.09 0.75
C LYS A 110 12.95 8.49 -0.63
N ARG A 111 11.71 8.09 -0.89
CA ARG A 111 11.26 7.51 -2.17
C ARG A 111 12.08 6.28 -2.55
N PHE A 112 12.30 5.39 -1.59
CA PHE A 112 12.98 4.12 -1.83
C PHE A 112 12.16 3.21 -2.76
N PHE A 113 10.86 3.13 -2.52
CA PHE A 113 9.98 2.28 -3.31
C PHE A 113 9.62 2.94 -4.65
N PRO A 114 9.65 2.18 -5.76
CA PRO A 114 9.21 2.71 -7.05
C PRO A 114 7.72 3.02 -7.03
N LEU A 115 7.32 3.97 -7.88
CA LEU A 115 5.92 4.33 -8.07
C LEU A 115 5.24 3.32 -9.01
N TYR A 116 4.17 2.71 -8.53
CA TYR A 116 3.25 1.85 -9.27
C TYR A 116 1.90 2.55 -9.40
N ASN A 117 1.88 3.64 -10.18
CA ASN A 117 0.64 4.29 -10.54
C ASN A 117 -0.09 3.48 -11.62
N PRO A 118 -1.39 3.22 -11.45
CA PRO A 118 -2.15 2.61 -12.53
C PRO A 118 -2.30 3.58 -13.70
N ALA A 119 -2.25 3.01 -14.89
CA ALA A 119 -2.51 3.70 -16.13
C ALA A 119 -3.42 2.84 -17.01
N VAL A 120 -4.30 3.50 -17.75
CA VAL A 120 -5.02 2.83 -18.82
C VAL A 120 -4.10 2.78 -20.04
N LEU A 121 -3.85 1.58 -20.54
CA LEU A 121 -3.12 1.34 -21.77
C LEU A 121 -4.10 0.86 -22.84
N VAL A 122 -4.14 1.55 -23.98
CA VAL A 122 -5.01 1.23 -25.12
C VAL A 122 -4.12 1.08 -26.34
N ARG A 123 -4.37 0.04 -27.17
CA ARG A 123 -3.66 -0.13 -28.45
C ARG A 123 -3.94 1.06 -29.35
N GLU A 124 -2.89 1.57 -30.01
CA GLU A 124 -2.98 2.76 -30.85
C GLU A 124 -4.05 2.64 -31.95
N GLU A 125 -4.14 1.49 -32.63
CA GLU A 125 -5.17 1.25 -33.66
C GLU A 125 -6.60 1.39 -33.13
N VAL A 126 -6.85 1.01 -31.88
CA VAL A 126 -8.17 1.11 -31.24
C VAL A 126 -8.44 2.57 -30.86
N LEU A 127 -7.45 3.26 -30.31
CA LEU A 127 -7.58 4.66 -29.94
C LEU A 127 -7.81 5.56 -31.17
N ASN A 128 -7.14 5.27 -32.29
CA ASN A 128 -7.33 5.99 -33.55
C ASN A 128 -8.73 5.76 -34.14
N LYS A 129 -9.33 4.59 -33.89
CA LYS A 129 -10.69 4.27 -34.33
C LYS A 129 -11.76 4.88 -33.42
N TYR A 130 -11.49 4.97 -32.11
CA TYR A 130 -12.42 5.43 -31.08
C TYR A 130 -11.76 6.51 -30.22
N LEU A 131 -11.66 7.72 -30.76
CA LEU A 131 -10.99 8.85 -30.09
C LEU A 131 -11.68 9.24 -28.78
N GLU A 132 -12.98 8.95 -28.66
CA GLU A 132 -13.79 9.20 -27.47
C GLU A 132 -13.33 8.42 -26.23
N ILE A 133 -12.60 7.31 -26.39
CA ILE A 133 -12.05 6.51 -25.28
C ILE A 133 -11.25 7.40 -24.32
N LYS A 134 -10.50 8.37 -24.85
CA LYS A 134 -9.69 9.28 -24.04
C LYS A 134 -10.55 10.10 -23.08
N GLU A 135 -11.63 10.70 -23.57
CA GLU A 135 -12.51 11.52 -22.73
C GLU A 135 -13.39 10.67 -21.81
N ILE A 136 -13.80 9.47 -22.24
CA ILE A 136 -14.56 8.52 -21.41
C ILE A 136 -13.74 8.06 -20.20
N LEU A 137 -12.44 7.83 -20.36
CA LEU A 137 -11.57 7.30 -19.29
C LEU A 137 -10.90 8.37 -18.44
N LYS A 138 -10.82 9.63 -18.92
CA LYS A 138 -10.25 10.77 -18.19
C LYS A 138 -10.79 10.93 -16.76
N PRO A 139 -12.09 10.75 -16.46
CA PRO A 139 -12.61 10.82 -15.10
C PRO A 139 -11.91 9.90 -14.10
N LEU A 140 -11.40 8.73 -14.53
CA LEU A 140 -10.67 7.82 -13.65
C LEU A 140 -9.41 8.49 -13.07
N THR A 141 -8.74 9.34 -13.86
CA THR A 141 -7.55 10.08 -13.39
C THR A 141 -7.88 11.24 -12.45
N LEU A 142 -9.15 11.64 -12.36
CA LEU A 142 -9.59 12.75 -11.52
C LEU A 142 -10.21 12.26 -10.21
N TYR A 143 -10.94 11.14 -10.26
CA TYR A 143 -11.79 10.72 -9.14
C TYR A 143 -11.27 9.52 -8.37
N LEU A 144 -10.37 8.70 -8.93
CA LEU A 144 -9.74 7.61 -8.18
C LEU A 144 -8.46 8.11 -7.51
N ASN A 145 -8.42 8.03 -6.18
CA ASN A 145 -7.23 8.29 -5.37
C ASN A 145 -7.02 7.15 -4.37
N GLU A 146 -5.94 7.22 -3.58
CA GLU A 146 -5.51 6.16 -2.67
C GLU A 146 -6.60 5.77 -1.65
N ASN A 147 -7.21 6.74 -0.97
CA ASN A 147 -8.27 6.47 0.00
C ASN A 147 -9.51 5.83 -0.65
N ILE A 148 -9.83 6.25 -1.87
CA ILE A 148 -10.97 5.70 -2.61
C ILE A 148 -10.69 4.26 -3.02
N ILE A 149 -9.53 3.96 -3.62
CA ILE A 149 -9.24 2.59 -4.07
C ILE A 149 -9.14 1.62 -2.90
N ILE A 150 -8.57 2.03 -1.75
CA ILE A 150 -8.56 1.21 -0.52
C ILE A 150 -9.99 0.87 -0.09
N ARG A 151 -10.91 1.83 -0.15
CA ARG A 151 -12.32 1.60 0.21
C ARG A 151 -13.01 0.69 -0.80
N LEU A 152 -12.74 0.84 -2.10
CA LEU A 152 -13.32 -0.03 -3.14
C LEU A 152 -12.81 -1.46 -2.98
N ASN A 153 -11.50 -1.66 -2.77
CA ASN A 153 -10.91 -2.96 -2.47
C ASN A 153 -11.53 -3.57 -1.21
N TYR A 154 -11.79 -2.77 -0.17
CA TYR A 154 -12.43 -3.25 1.06
C TYR A 154 -13.84 -3.80 0.84
N LEU A 155 -14.64 -3.18 -0.03
CA LEU A 155 -15.96 -3.70 -0.38
C LEU A 155 -15.87 -5.07 -1.06
N VAL A 156 -14.83 -5.31 -1.85
CA VAL A 156 -14.59 -6.60 -2.50
C VAL A 156 -14.05 -7.62 -1.49
N ASP A 157 -12.89 -7.35 -0.89
CA ASP A 157 -12.13 -8.34 -0.13
C ASP A 157 -12.73 -8.65 1.24
N ALA A 158 -13.27 -7.64 1.93
CA ALA A 158 -13.75 -7.78 3.30
C ALA A 158 -15.27 -7.95 3.38
N ILE A 159 -16.03 -7.28 2.51
CA ILE A 159 -17.49 -7.37 2.50
C ILE A 159 -17.99 -8.44 1.52
N GLY A 160 -17.19 -8.82 0.51
CA GLY A 160 -17.57 -9.84 -0.46
C GLY A 160 -18.51 -9.33 -1.54
N ILE A 161 -18.51 -8.03 -1.84
CA ILE A 161 -19.30 -7.48 -2.95
C ILE A 161 -18.56 -7.75 -4.26
N GLU A 162 -19.28 -8.25 -5.26
CA GLU A 162 -18.73 -8.48 -6.60
C GLU A 162 -18.04 -7.23 -7.17
N PRO A 163 -16.81 -7.35 -7.73
CA PRO A 163 -16.06 -6.22 -8.27
C PRO A 163 -16.84 -5.40 -9.31
N GLU A 164 -17.63 -6.06 -10.16
CA GLU A 164 -18.48 -5.38 -11.15
C GLU A 164 -19.50 -4.46 -10.47
N ILE A 165 -20.13 -4.92 -9.38
CA ILE A 165 -21.13 -4.16 -8.64
C ILE A 165 -20.46 -2.98 -7.93
N VAL A 166 -19.29 -3.18 -7.32
CA VAL A 166 -18.52 -2.11 -6.68
C VAL A 166 -18.16 -1.02 -7.71
N ALA A 167 -17.59 -1.41 -8.85
CA ALA A 167 -17.21 -0.50 -9.92
C ALA A 167 -18.43 0.27 -10.48
N LYS A 168 -19.53 -0.44 -10.77
CA LYS A 168 -20.77 0.16 -11.29
C LYS A 168 -21.37 1.16 -10.31
N ASN A 169 -21.45 0.81 -9.02
CA ASN A 169 -21.98 1.70 -8.00
C ASN A 169 -21.10 2.95 -7.81
N TYR A 170 -19.77 2.78 -7.83
CA TYR A 170 -18.85 3.90 -7.77
C TYR A 170 -19.02 4.86 -8.96
N LEU A 171 -19.09 4.34 -10.19
CA LEU A 171 -19.30 5.14 -11.39
C LEU A 171 -20.68 5.81 -11.43
N LYS A 172 -21.75 5.13 -10.99
CA LYS A 172 -23.10 5.72 -10.83
C LYS A 172 -23.10 6.84 -9.79
N GLY A 173 -22.41 6.66 -8.66
CA GLY A 173 -22.28 7.67 -7.61
C GLY A 173 -21.60 8.95 -8.11
N LEU A 174 -20.64 8.81 -9.03
CA LEU A 174 -20.00 9.92 -9.74
C LEU A 174 -20.82 10.45 -10.93
N LYS A 175 -21.99 9.86 -11.22
CA LYS A 175 -22.84 10.16 -12.38
C LYS A 175 -22.14 9.99 -13.73
N LEU A 176 -21.14 9.10 -13.80
CA LEU A 176 -20.43 8.78 -15.03
C LEU A 176 -21.18 7.75 -15.89
N ILE A 177 -22.05 6.96 -15.26
CA ILE A 177 -22.94 5.99 -15.92
C ILE A 177 -24.34 6.04 -15.28
N LYS A 178 -25.33 5.48 -15.99
CA LYS A 178 -26.73 5.39 -15.54
C LYS A 178 -26.95 4.23 -14.57
#